data_AF-A0A1H4Z6Y6-F1
#
_entry.id   AF-A0A1H4Z6Y6-F1
#
_cell.length_a   1.000
_cell.length_b   1.000
_cell.length_c   1.000
_cell.angle_alpha   90.00
_cell.angle_beta   90.00
_cell.angle_gamma   90.00
#
_symmetry.space_group_name_H-M   'P 1'
#
loop_
_entity.id
_entity.type
_entity.pdbx_description
1 polymer ?
#
loop_
_entity_poly.entity_id
_entity_poly.type
_entity_poly.pdbx_seq_one_letter_code
_entity_poly.pdbx_strand_id
1 'polypeptide(L)'
;MDDFAWRVSLAEVGADGPFSAFPDVDRTLTVVEGAGMDLTVGGTRVLVNSPFVPSDFRGDLPTDGRLLDGPVVNLNVMWRRGAVATAPTVAVVRGRLRVGAGALVVALDGVAEVAGLTLGPYDAVQLGDEEAVLHARGRTAVIGLSLPADAPLA
;
A
#
# COMPACT_ATOMS: atom_id res chain seq x y z
N MET A 1 -13.61 -9.31 -10.44
CA MET A 1 -12.38 -8.85 -9.76
C MET A 1 -12.50 -7.38 -9.31
N ASP A 2 -13.63 -6.71 -9.57
CA ASP A 2 -13.80 -5.26 -9.40
C ASP A 2 -14.63 -4.83 -8.19
N ASP A 3 -15.16 -5.80 -7.44
CA ASP A 3 -15.91 -5.57 -6.21
C ASP A 3 -15.01 -5.81 -5.00
N PHE A 4 -14.31 -4.77 -4.58
CA PHE A 4 -13.50 -4.77 -3.36
C PHE A 4 -13.73 -3.47 -2.58
N ALA A 5 -13.80 -3.58 -1.26
CA ALA A 5 -13.74 -2.42 -0.37
C ALA A 5 -12.32 -1.86 -0.34
N TRP A 6 -11.33 -2.74 -0.24
CA TRP A 6 -9.91 -2.44 -0.36
C TRP A 6 -9.15 -3.58 -1.03
N ARG A 7 -7.99 -3.27 -1.61
CA ARG A 7 -7.06 -4.22 -2.21
C ARG A 7 -5.63 -3.78 -1.93
N VAL A 8 -4.79 -4.70 -1.46
CA VAL A 8 -3.34 -4.50 -1.30
C VAL A 8 -2.62 -5.46 -2.23
N SER A 9 -1.66 -4.95 -3.00
CA SER A 9 -0.92 -5.74 -3.99
C SER A 9 0.50 -5.22 -4.16
N LEU A 10 1.41 -6.11 -4.55
CA LEU A 10 2.69 -5.74 -5.16
C LEU A 10 2.55 -5.81 -6.69
N ALA A 11 3.06 -4.81 -7.39
CA ALA A 11 3.01 -4.73 -8.84
C ALA A 11 4.36 -4.33 -9.41
N GLU A 12 4.89 -5.14 -10.33
CA GLU A 12 6.05 -4.79 -11.14
C GLU A 12 5.59 -3.93 -12.33
N VAL A 13 6.32 -2.84 -12.58
CA VAL A 13 6.13 -1.99 -13.76
C VAL A 13 7.44 -1.98 -14.54
N GLY A 14 7.47 -2.71 -15.65
CA GLY A 14 8.66 -2.87 -16.49
C GLY A 14 8.79 -1.88 -17.63
N ALA A 15 7.75 -1.09 -17.92
CA ALA A 15 7.77 -0.10 -19.00
C ALA A 15 6.84 1.08 -18.68
N ASP A 16 7.11 2.21 -19.33
CA ASP A 16 6.22 3.37 -19.37
C ASP A 16 4.85 2.99 -19.92
N GLY A 17 3.80 3.64 -19.43
CA GLY A 17 2.47 3.44 -19.97
C GLY A 17 1.32 3.85 -19.04
N PRO A 18 0.09 3.65 -19.51
CA PRO A 18 -1.10 3.96 -18.75
C PRO A 18 -1.28 2.98 -17.59
N PHE A 19 -1.72 3.51 -16.45
CA PHE A 19 -2.26 2.70 -15.37
C PHE A 19 -3.73 2.40 -15.63
N SER A 20 -4.20 1.25 -15.14
CA SER A 20 -5.63 0.94 -15.14
C SER A 20 -6.40 1.95 -14.29
N ALA A 21 -7.47 2.50 -14.87
CA ALA A 21 -8.41 3.34 -14.14
C ALA A 21 -9.42 2.47 -13.39
N PHE A 22 -9.67 2.81 -12.13
CA PHE A 22 -10.64 2.14 -11.28
C PHE A 22 -11.66 3.18 -10.81
N PRO A 23 -12.89 3.18 -11.36
CA PRO A 23 -13.92 4.13 -10.96
C PRO A 23 -14.11 4.14 -9.45
N ASP A 24 -14.22 5.33 -8.86
CA ASP A 24 -14.43 5.56 -7.44
C ASP A 24 -13.37 5.01 -6.47
N VAL A 25 -12.18 4.67 -6.97
CA VAL A 25 -11.09 4.15 -6.15
C VAL A 25 -10.00 5.20 -5.94
N ASP A 26 -9.56 5.35 -4.69
CA ASP A 26 -8.34 6.07 -4.33
C ASP A 26 -7.19 5.06 -4.15
N ARG A 27 -5.95 5.54 -4.34
CA ARG A 27 -4.75 4.70 -4.31
C ARG A 27 -3.66 5.36 -3.50
N THR A 28 -2.92 4.53 -2.77
CA THR A 28 -1.62 4.84 -2.22
C THR A 28 -0.59 3.94 -2.90
N LEU A 29 0.37 4.54 -3.59
CA LEU A 29 1.48 3.82 -4.24
C LEU A 29 2.76 4.11 -3.48
N THR A 30 3.50 3.05 -3.17
CA THR A 30 4.81 3.12 -2.53
C THR A 30 5.80 2.35 -3.38
N VAL A 31 6.81 3.02 -3.96
CA VAL A 31 7.91 2.36 -4.66
C VAL A 31 8.78 1.65 -3.64
N VAL A 32 8.93 0.33 -3.76
CA VAL A 32 9.72 -0.51 -2.84
C VAL A 32 11.00 -1.04 -3.48
N GLU A 33 11.04 -1.10 -4.81
CA GLU A 33 12.26 -1.34 -5.59
C GLU A 33 12.31 -0.43 -6.81
N GLY A 34 13.54 -0.09 -7.25
CA GLY A 34 13.80 0.77 -8.40
C GLY A 34 13.87 2.27 -8.05
N ALA A 35 14.17 3.09 -9.07
CA ALA A 35 14.44 4.52 -8.89
C ALA A 35 13.18 5.38 -8.71
N GLY A 36 12.01 4.81 -9.00
CA GLY A 36 10.72 5.47 -8.86
C GLY A 36 10.06 5.84 -10.18
N MET A 37 8.95 6.58 -10.08
CA MET A 37 8.08 6.89 -11.18
C MET A 37 7.68 8.38 -11.20
N ASP A 38 7.48 8.91 -12.40
CA ASP A 38 6.81 10.19 -12.64
C ASP A 38 5.41 9.92 -13.19
N LEU A 39 4.39 10.21 -12.39
CA LEU A 39 3.00 9.98 -12.75
C LEU A 39 2.35 11.28 -13.25
N THR A 40 1.50 11.18 -14.25
CA THR A 40 0.59 12.25 -14.66
C THR A 40 -0.83 11.81 -14.38
N VAL A 41 -1.42 12.31 -13.29
CA VAL A 41 -2.76 11.93 -12.80
C VAL A 41 -3.73 13.05 -13.14
N GLY A 42 -4.68 12.80 -14.05
CA GLY A 42 -5.65 13.81 -14.49
C GLY A 42 -4.99 15.08 -15.03
N GLY A 43 -3.81 14.96 -15.67
CA GLY A 43 -3.02 16.08 -16.15
C GLY A 43 -2.11 16.76 -15.11
N THR A 44 -2.14 16.32 -13.85
CA THR A 44 -1.27 16.85 -12.78
C THR A 44 -0.11 15.91 -12.53
N ARG A 45 1.10 16.46 -12.41
CA ARG A 45 2.31 15.68 -12.12
C ARG A 45 2.35 15.23 -10.66
N VAL A 46 2.66 13.95 -10.43
CA VAL A 46 2.90 13.33 -9.12
C VAL A 46 4.20 12.54 -9.20
N LEU A 47 5.26 13.08 -8.58
CA LEU A 47 6.59 12.46 -8.60
C LEU A 47 6.74 11.50 -7.42
N VAL A 48 6.94 10.22 -7.70
CA VAL A 48 7.13 9.15 -6.70
C VAL A 48 8.56 8.61 -6.83
N ASN A 49 9.53 9.41 -6.37
CA ASN A 49 10.97 9.12 -6.50
C ASN A 49 11.67 8.90 -5.16
N SER A 50 10.92 8.89 -4.06
CA SER A 50 11.44 8.62 -2.72
C SER A 50 11.06 7.20 -2.33
N PRO A 51 12.01 6.24 -2.34
CA PRO A 51 11.72 4.86 -2.00
C PRO A 51 11.07 4.75 -0.63
N PHE A 52 10.08 3.87 -0.53
CA PHE A 52 9.33 3.59 0.70
C PHE A 52 8.52 4.77 1.26
N VAL A 53 8.31 5.82 0.48
CA VAL A 53 7.40 6.92 0.83
C VAL A 53 6.07 6.71 0.13
N PRO A 54 4.96 6.57 0.88
CA PRO A 54 3.63 6.45 0.30
C PRO A 54 3.21 7.73 -0.41
N SER A 55 2.62 7.59 -1.61
CA SER A 55 2.07 8.69 -2.40
C SER A 55 0.62 8.40 -2.77
N ASP A 56 -0.27 9.31 -2.37
CA ASP A 56 -1.71 9.19 -2.65
C ASP A 56 -2.08 9.83 -3.99
N PHE A 57 -2.98 9.19 -4.71
CA PHE A 57 -3.60 9.75 -5.90
C PHE A 57 -4.95 9.09 -6.20
N ARG A 58 -5.75 9.77 -7.01
CA ARG A 58 -7.06 9.26 -7.45
C ARG A 58 -6.88 8.19 -8.52
N GLY A 59 -7.33 6.97 -8.23
CA GLY A 59 -7.27 5.84 -9.16
C GLY A 59 -8.33 5.88 -10.26
N ASP A 60 -9.32 6.77 -10.16
CA ASP A 60 -10.36 6.98 -11.17
C ASP A 60 -10.02 8.05 -12.21
N LEU A 61 -8.90 8.76 -12.04
CA LEU A 61 -8.41 9.71 -13.03
C LEU A 61 -7.48 9.01 -14.04
N PRO A 62 -7.50 9.43 -15.33
CA PRO A 62 -6.51 8.97 -16.31
C PRO A 62 -5.11 9.18 -15.75
N THR A 63 -4.30 8.11 -15.75
CA THR A 63 -2.97 8.13 -15.15
C THR A 63 -1.97 7.48 -16.10
N ASP A 64 -0.95 8.23 -16.49
CA ASP A 64 0.21 7.74 -17.22
C ASP A 64 1.43 7.73 -16.30
N GLY A 65 2.22 6.67 -16.35
CA GLY A 65 3.48 6.57 -15.60
C GLY A 65 4.69 6.49 -16.50
N ARG A 66 5.75 7.19 -16.10
CA ARG A 66 7.08 7.07 -16.67
C ARG A 66 8.05 6.57 -15.62
N LEU A 67 8.88 5.60 -15.99
CA LEU A 67 9.95 5.09 -15.15
C LEU A 67 11.10 6.09 -15.14
N LEU A 68 11.62 6.38 -13.94
CA LEU A 68 12.74 7.32 -13.80
C LEU A 68 14.07 6.69 -14.25
N ASP A 69 14.30 5.43 -13.86
CA ASP A 69 15.48 4.64 -14.24
C ASP A 69 15.19 3.14 -14.05
N GLY A 70 14.71 2.50 -15.12
CA GLY A 70 14.43 1.06 -15.14
C GLY A 70 13.15 0.61 -14.42
N PRO A 71 12.90 -0.71 -14.34
CA PRO A 71 11.72 -1.29 -13.72
C PRO A 71 11.58 -0.91 -12.24
N VAL A 72 10.33 -0.86 -11.76
CA VAL A 72 10.02 -0.67 -10.33
C VAL A 72 9.08 -1.75 -9.82
N VAL A 73 9.15 -2.01 -8.51
CA VAL A 73 8.12 -2.75 -7.78
C VAL A 73 7.40 -1.79 -6.85
N ASN A 74 6.07 -1.82 -6.91
CA ASN A 74 5.20 -0.93 -6.15
C ASN A 74 4.33 -1.73 -5.17
N LEU A 75 4.34 -1.36 -3.90
CA LEU A 75 3.25 -1.67 -2.99
C LEU A 75 2.10 -0.71 -3.32
N ASN A 76 0.93 -1.27 -3.60
CA ASN A 76 -0.25 -0.52 -4.01
C ASN A 76 -1.41 -0.87 -3.08
N VAL A 77 -1.90 0.14 -2.36
CA VAL A 77 -3.10 0.06 -1.53
C VAL A 77 -4.20 0.82 -2.26
N MET A 78 -5.34 0.17 -2.43
CA MET A 78 -6.49 0.72 -3.15
C MET A 78 -7.72 0.57 -2.27
N TRP A 79 -8.60 1.56 -2.26
CA TRP A 79 -9.88 1.43 -1.58
C TRP A 79 -10.98 2.17 -2.35
N ARG A 80 -12.18 1.60 -2.31
CA ARG A 80 -13.35 2.18 -2.94
C ARG A 80 -13.98 3.20 -2.00
N ARG A 81 -14.15 4.42 -2.49
CA ARG A 81 -14.79 5.51 -1.74
C ARG A 81 -16.23 5.10 -1.38
N GLY A 82 -16.61 5.32 -0.13
CA GLY A 82 -17.91 4.93 0.40
C GLY A 82 -18.05 3.44 0.77
N ALA A 83 -17.13 2.57 0.37
CA ALA A 83 -17.17 1.14 0.74
C ALA A 83 -16.51 0.86 2.10
N VAL A 84 -15.66 1.77 2.59
CA VAL A 84 -14.97 1.70 3.88
C VAL A 84 -15.37 2.87 4.76
N ALA A 85 -15.46 2.65 6.07
CA ALA A 85 -15.83 3.70 7.02
C ALA A 85 -14.79 4.83 7.08
N THR A 86 -13.49 4.49 7.01
CA THR A 86 -12.40 5.45 6.91
C THR A 86 -11.37 5.02 5.87
N ALA A 87 -10.66 5.98 5.28
CA ALA A 87 -9.59 5.70 4.34
C ALA A 87 -8.47 4.88 5.04
N PRO A 88 -7.87 3.88 4.37
CA PRO A 88 -6.72 3.18 4.89
C PRO A 88 -5.56 4.12 5.21
N THR A 89 -4.79 3.79 6.24
CA THR A 89 -3.50 4.44 6.51
C THR A 89 -2.38 3.58 5.97
N VAL A 90 -1.31 4.19 5.46
CA VAL A 90 -0.10 3.48 5.02
C VAL A 90 1.10 4.16 5.64
N ALA A 91 1.86 3.41 6.42
CA ALA A 91 3.14 3.87 6.97
C ALA A 91 4.21 2.82 6.68
N VAL A 92 5.39 3.27 6.23
CA VAL A 92 6.57 2.40 6.19
C VAL A 92 7.45 2.72 7.38
N VAL A 93 7.72 1.71 8.19
CA VAL A 93 8.36 1.84 9.50
C VAL A 93 9.57 0.94 9.64
N ARG A 94 10.42 1.28 10.61
CA ARG A 94 11.54 0.47 11.09
C ARG A 94 11.60 0.54 12.62
N GLY A 95 12.16 -0.49 13.24
CA GLY A 95 12.31 -0.56 14.69
C GLY A 95 11.10 -1.21 15.37
N ARG A 96 10.86 -0.84 16.63
CA ARG A 96 9.84 -1.45 17.47
C ARG A 96 8.65 -0.52 17.65
N LEU A 97 7.45 -0.97 17.29
CA LEU A 97 6.21 -0.21 17.46
C LEU A 97 5.03 -1.10 17.83
N ARG A 98 4.01 -0.52 18.45
CA ARG A 98 2.70 -1.16 18.59
C ARG A 98 1.90 -0.92 17.31
N VAL A 99 1.33 -1.99 16.78
CA VAL A 99 0.46 -1.98 15.62
C VAL A 99 -0.96 -2.30 16.09
N GLY A 100 -1.92 -1.51 15.63
CA GLY A 100 -3.33 -1.69 15.96
C GLY A 100 -3.91 -3.01 15.43
N ALA A 101 -4.98 -3.48 16.05
CA ALA A 101 -5.77 -4.62 15.59
C ALA A 101 -6.21 -4.45 14.12
N GLY A 102 -6.36 -5.57 13.40
CA GLY A 102 -6.84 -5.61 12.02
C GLY A 102 -5.86 -5.10 10.95
N ALA A 103 -4.72 -4.52 11.35
CA ALA A 103 -3.75 -3.97 10.42
C ALA A 103 -3.09 -5.06 9.56
N LEU A 104 -2.81 -4.75 8.30
CA LEU A 104 -1.99 -5.57 7.43
C LEU A 104 -0.52 -5.13 7.54
N VAL A 105 0.34 -6.06 7.93
CA VAL A 105 1.79 -5.86 8.03
C VAL A 105 2.45 -6.56 6.85
N VAL A 106 3.28 -5.84 6.09
CA VAL A 106 4.01 -6.35 4.92
C VAL A 106 5.49 -6.04 5.09
N ALA A 107 6.35 -7.06 5.15
CA ALA A 107 7.78 -6.84 5.12
C ALA A 107 8.19 -6.44 3.69
N LEU A 108 8.89 -5.31 3.53
CA LEU A 108 9.24 -4.77 2.21
C LEU A 108 10.70 -5.02 1.88
N ASP A 109 11.57 -4.68 2.83
CA ASP A 109 12.96 -5.10 2.82
C ASP A 109 13.30 -5.76 4.17
N GLY A 110 14.20 -6.74 4.14
CA GLY A 110 14.61 -7.45 5.35
C GLY A 110 13.50 -8.27 6.01
N VAL A 111 13.61 -8.38 7.35
CA VAL A 111 12.76 -9.26 8.17
C VAL A 111 11.93 -8.42 9.14
N ALA A 112 10.68 -8.85 9.36
CA ALA A 112 9.81 -8.34 10.41
C ALA A 112 9.35 -9.48 11.32
N GLU A 113 9.19 -9.19 12.62
CA GLU A 113 8.59 -10.11 13.58
C GLU A 113 7.35 -9.46 14.20
N VAL A 114 6.19 -10.12 14.13
CA VAL A 114 4.93 -9.61 14.68
C VAL A 114 3.98 -10.76 14.99
N ALA A 115 3.24 -10.68 16.10
CA ALA A 115 2.29 -11.71 16.52
C ALA A 115 2.88 -13.14 16.57
N GLY A 116 4.17 -13.27 16.92
CA GLY A 116 4.89 -14.55 16.95
C GLY A 116 5.32 -15.10 15.58
N LEU A 117 5.04 -14.38 14.50
CA LEU A 117 5.42 -14.73 13.13
C LEU A 117 6.71 -14.00 12.73
N THR A 118 7.49 -14.64 11.87
CA THR A 118 8.63 -14.03 11.17
C THR A 118 8.25 -13.89 9.70
N LEU A 119 8.35 -12.68 9.17
CA LEU A 119 8.03 -12.32 7.78
C LEU A 119 9.34 -12.02 7.05
N GLY A 120 9.59 -12.70 5.93
CA GLY A 120 10.61 -12.33 4.97
C GLY A 120 10.10 -11.27 3.98
N PRO A 121 10.96 -10.77 3.07
CA PRO A 121 10.56 -9.80 2.06
C PRO A 121 9.31 -10.26 1.30
N TYR A 122 8.32 -9.38 1.25
CA TYR A 122 7.00 -9.55 0.62
C TYR A 122 6.06 -10.56 1.28
N ASP A 123 6.44 -11.14 2.41
CA ASP A 123 5.48 -11.81 3.28
C ASP A 123 4.58 -10.76 3.94
N ALA A 124 3.32 -11.14 4.13
CA ALA A 124 2.31 -10.31 4.75
C ALA A 124 1.49 -11.10 5.78
N VAL A 125 1.05 -10.41 6.83
CA VAL A 125 0.08 -10.93 7.79
C VAL A 125 -0.94 -9.85 8.14
N GLN A 126 -2.21 -10.23 8.15
CA GLN A 126 -3.26 -9.40 8.73
C GLN A 126 -3.41 -9.77 10.21
N LEU A 127 -3.30 -8.78 11.08
CA LEU A 127 -3.52 -8.97 12.51
C LEU A 127 -5.00 -9.23 12.79
N GLY A 128 -5.27 -10.03 13.82
CA GLY A 128 -6.64 -10.24 14.32
C GLY A 128 -7.11 -9.05 15.16
N ASP A 129 -7.97 -9.34 16.14
CA ASP A 129 -8.64 -8.32 16.96
C ASP A 129 -7.77 -7.73 18.08
N GLU A 130 -6.51 -8.15 18.17
CA GLU A 130 -5.57 -7.70 19.20
C GLU A 130 -4.42 -6.88 18.59
N GLU A 131 -3.95 -5.88 19.36
CA GLU A 131 -2.73 -5.17 19.02
C GLU A 131 -1.51 -6.10 19.11
N ALA A 132 -0.51 -5.86 18.25
CA ALA A 132 0.74 -6.60 18.28
C ALA A 132 1.94 -5.66 18.37
N VAL A 133 3.03 -6.14 18.96
CA VAL A 133 4.33 -5.47 18.88
C VAL A 133 5.02 -5.94 17.60
N LEU A 134 5.26 -5.01 16.68
CA LEU A 134 6.08 -5.23 15.49
C LEU A 134 7.54 -4.90 15.81
N HIS A 135 8.43 -5.81 15.43
CA HIS A 135 9.87 -5.62 15.37
C HIS A 135 10.32 -5.64 13.90
N ALA A 136 10.38 -4.46 13.28
CA ALA A 136 10.78 -4.27 11.89
C ALA A 136 12.31 -4.09 11.78
N ARG A 137 13.04 -5.16 11.43
CA ARG A 137 14.51 -5.11 11.25
C ARG A 137 14.90 -4.50 9.91
N GLY A 138 14.05 -4.67 8.90
CA GLY A 138 14.03 -3.86 7.69
C GLY A 138 12.82 -2.94 7.63
N ARG A 139 12.53 -2.39 6.45
CA ARG A 139 11.38 -1.53 6.17
C ARG A 139 10.14 -2.40 6.05
N THR A 140 9.10 -2.02 6.78
CA THR A 140 7.86 -2.78 6.87
C THR A 140 6.70 -1.82 6.66
N ALA A 141 5.80 -2.12 5.73
CA ALA A 141 4.54 -1.41 5.61
C ALA A 141 3.58 -1.89 6.71
N VAL A 142 2.96 -0.92 7.39
CA VAL A 142 1.84 -1.13 8.28
C VAL A 142 0.66 -0.39 7.67
N ILE A 143 -0.38 -1.15 7.34
CA ILE A 143 -1.56 -0.66 6.64
C ILE A 143 -2.75 -0.79 7.59
N GLY A 144 -3.25 0.32 8.09
CA GLY A 144 -4.47 0.34 8.87
C GLY A 144 -5.67 0.18 7.94
N LEU A 145 -6.35 -0.96 8.01
CA LEU A 145 -7.53 -1.25 7.20
C LEU A 145 -8.79 -1.00 8.03
N SER A 146 -9.76 -0.32 7.44
CA SER A 146 -11.08 -0.14 8.05
C SER A 146 -12.02 -1.25 7.64
N LEU A 147 -12.95 -1.60 8.53
CA LEU A 147 -14.08 -2.45 8.18
C LEU A 147 -14.92 -1.79 7.07
N PRO A 148 -15.63 -2.61 6.26
CA PRO A 148 -16.63 -2.10 5.33
C PRO A 148 -17.66 -1.22 6.04
N ALA A 149 -18.12 -0.14 5.39
CA ALA A 149 -19.04 0.83 5.99
C ALA A 149 -20.37 0.20 6.46
N ASP A 150 -20.77 -0.92 5.85
CA ASP A 150 -22.02 -1.65 6.16
C ASP A 150 -21.79 -2.92 7.01
N ALA A 151 -20.60 -3.11 7.60
CA ALA A 151 -20.38 -4.23 8.50
C ALA A 151 -21.22 -4.04 9.77
N PRO A 152 -22.07 -5.02 10.18
CA PRO A 152 -22.80 -4.91 11.43
C PRO A 152 -21.80 -4.75 12.58
N LEU A 153 -22.04 -3.78 13.46
CA LEU A 153 -21.29 -3.64 14.71
C LEU A 153 -21.48 -4.95 15.49
N ALA A 154 -20.37 -5.66 15.73
CA ALA A 154 -20.35 -6.86 16.56
C ALA A 154 -20.61 -6.54 18.03
#